data_AF-A0A1F4U314-F1
#
_entry.id   AF-A0A1F4U314-F1
#
_cell.length_a   1.000
_cell.length_b   1.000
_cell.length_c   1.000
_cell.angle_alpha   90.00
_cell.angle_beta   90.00
_cell.angle_gamma   90.00
#
_symmetry.space_group_name_H-M   'P 1'
#
loop_
_entity.id
_entity.type
_entity.pdbx_description
1 polymer ?
#
loop_
_entity_poly.entity_id
_entity_poly.type
_entity_poly.pdbx_seq_one_letter_code
_entity_poly.pdbx_strand_id
1 'polypeptide(L)'
;MYKLKYHPNLTIERWNDFPRHKRILMIANELQRALNMIDKNDRTEFRNALERAFELLDLTVETTSRRNEIRELLRLRELMAQSFLDENIDRSPVESMMNALISMDKTAFHQLDQND
;
A
#
# COMPACT_ATOMS: atom_id res chain seq x y z
N MET A 1 -6.83 -11.84 10.41
CA MET A 1 -6.90 -11.68 8.96
C MET A 1 -8.10 -12.34 8.31
N TYR A 2 -8.69 -11.67 7.31
CA TYR A 2 -9.63 -12.27 6.36
C TYR A 2 -8.87 -13.05 5.26
N LYS A 3 -9.58 -13.85 4.45
CA LYS A 3 -8.98 -14.58 3.33
C LYS A 3 -8.56 -13.61 2.22
N LEU A 4 -7.28 -13.63 1.87
CA LEU A 4 -6.74 -12.81 0.78
C LEU A 4 -7.27 -13.28 -0.58
N LYS A 5 -7.73 -12.33 -1.39
CA LYS A 5 -8.24 -12.52 -2.77
C LYS A 5 -7.10 -12.40 -3.78
N TYR A 6 -6.25 -11.38 -3.67
CA TYR A 6 -5.19 -11.12 -4.65
C TYR A 6 -3.85 -11.73 -4.30
N HIS A 7 -3.60 -11.98 -3.01
CA HIS A 7 -2.40 -12.68 -2.52
C HIS A 7 -2.74 -14.00 -1.83
N PRO A 8 -3.45 -14.94 -2.49
CA PRO A 8 -4.05 -16.11 -1.83
C PRO A 8 -3.04 -17.07 -1.17
N ASN A 9 -1.77 -17.02 -1.60
CA ASN A 9 -0.68 -17.88 -1.10
C ASN A 9 0.28 -17.15 -0.16
N LEU A 10 -0.05 -15.92 0.24
CA LEU A 10 0.78 -15.11 1.13
C LEU A 10 0.24 -15.25 2.56
N THR A 11 0.95 -16.01 3.39
CA THR A 11 0.61 -16.16 4.81
C THR A 11 1.25 -15.05 5.65
N ILE A 12 0.77 -14.88 6.89
CA ILE A 12 1.34 -13.94 7.86
C ILE A 12 2.81 -14.26 8.13
N GLU A 13 3.15 -15.55 8.27
CA GLU A 13 4.52 -16.01 8.55
C GLU A 13 5.44 -15.64 7.40
N ARG A 14 5.04 -15.98 6.16
CA ARG A 14 5.81 -15.63 4.96
C ARG A 14 5.92 -14.12 4.79
N TRP A 15 4.89 -13.36 5.12
CA TRP A 15 4.93 -11.91 5.07
C TRP A 15 5.92 -11.33 6.11
N ASN A 16 5.95 -11.92 7.29
CA ASN A 16 6.81 -11.48 8.38
C ASN A 16 8.30 -11.72 8.07
N ASP A 17 8.63 -12.73 7.25
CA ASP A 17 10.00 -13.03 6.81
C ASP A 17 10.61 -11.93 5.92
N PHE A 18 9.78 -11.12 5.24
CA PHE A 18 10.31 -10.01 4.45
C PHE A 18 10.87 -8.90 5.35
N PRO A 19 12.00 -8.28 5.00
CA PRO A 19 12.46 -7.08 5.68
C PRO A 19 11.40 -5.96 5.62
N ARG A 20 11.35 -5.12 6.66
CA ARG A 20 10.38 -4.01 6.77
C ARG A 20 10.31 -3.14 5.51
N HIS A 21 11.47 -2.70 4.98
CA HIS A 21 11.51 -1.88 3.78
C HIS A 21 10.92 -2.59 2.55
N LYS A 22 11.08 -3.92 2.43
CA LYS A 22 10.47 -4.71 1.34
C LYS A 22 8.95 -4.72 1.44
N ARG A 23 8.39 -4.90 2.64
CA ARG A 23 6.93 -4.83 2.85
C ARG A 23 6.36 -3.48 2.45
N ILE A 24 7.02 -2.39 2.87
CA ILE A 24 6.64 -1.02 2.50
C ILE A 24 6.69 -0.82 0.98
N LEU A 25 7.76 -1.26 0.32
CA LEU A 25 7.90 -1.15 -1.14
C LEU A 25 6.87 -1.99 -1.90
N MET A 26 6.46 -3.16 -1.38
CA MET A 26 5.43 -3.97 -2.01
C MET A 26 4.05 -3.28 -1.93
N ILE A 27 3.72 -2.63 -0.82
CA ILE A 27 2.52 -1.78 -0.72
C ILE A 27 2.63 -0.59 -1.68
N ALA A 28 3.79 0.08 -1.72
CA ALA A 28 4.05 1.20 -2.62
C ALA A 28 3.86 0.79 -4.09
N ASN A 29 4.36 -0.37 -4.52
CA ASN A 29 4.17 -0.85 -5.89
C ASN A 29 2.70 -0.97 -6.29
N GLU A 30 1.81 -1.35 -5.37
CA GLU A 30 0.37 -1.42 -5.64
C GLU A 30 -0.30 -0.04 -5.64
N LEU A 31 0.18 0.92 -4.84
CA LEU A 31 -0.22 2.33 -4.97
C LEU A 31 0.27 2.94 -6.29
N GLN A 32 1.47 2.59 -6.75
CA GLN A 32 1.98 3.03 -8.06
C GLN A 32 1.15 2.44 -9.19
N ARG A 33 0.73 1.17 -9.05
CA ARG A 33 -0.21 0.55 -9.98
C ARG A 33 -1.52 1.32 -10.03
N ALA A 34 -2.06 1.74 -8.88
CA ALA A 34 -3.27 2.56 -8.82
C ALA A 34 -3.07 3.88 -9.57
N LEU A 35 -1.98 4.62 -9.32
CA LEU A 35 -1.64 5.86 -10.04
C LEU A 35 -1.62 5.67 -11.56
N ASN A 36 -0.99 4.59 -12.05
CA ASN A 36 -0.92 4.30 -13.48
C ASN A 36 -2.30 4.02 -14.11
N MET A 37 -3.29 3.57 -13.31
CA MET A 37 -4.66 3.33 -13.81
C MET A 37 -5.47 4.63 -13.89
N ILE A 38 -5.12 5.65 -13.10
CA ILE A 38 -5.74 6.99 -13.20
C ILE A 38 -5.48 7.56 -14.60
N ASP A 39 -4.24 7.47 -15.09
CA ASP A 39 -3.85 7.96 -16.42
C ASP A 39 -4.58 7.23 -17.55
N LYS A 40 -5.01 5.99 -17.30
CA LYS A 40 -5.78 5.17 -18.23
C LYS A 40 -7.29 5.35 -18.07
N ASN A 41 -7.73 6.14 -17.09
CA ASN A 41 -9.11 6.29 -16.68
C ASN A 41 -9.81 4.94 -16.41
N ASP A 42 -9.07 3.95 -15.87
CA ASP A 42 -9.57 2.61 -15.58
C ASP A 42 -9.93 2.48 -14.10
N ARG A 43 -11.19 2.76 -13.78
CA ARG A 43 -11.70 2.72 -12.40
C ARG A 43 -11.70 1.33 -11.79
N THR A 44 -11.95 0.31 -12.59
CA THR A 44 -12.01 -1.07 -12.11
C THR A 44 -10.62 -1.52 -11.70
N GLU A 45 -9.62 -1.32 -12.54
CA GLU A 45 -8.25 -1.70 -12.22
C GLU A 45 -7.62 -0.80 -11.15
N PHE A 46 -8.00 0.48 -11.09
CA PHE A 46 -7.65 1.36 -9.97
C PHE A 46 -8.10 0.76 -8.63
N ARG A 47 -9.37 0.35 -8.53
CA ARG A 47 -9.91 -0.30 -7.34
C ARG A 47 -9.23 -1.62 -7.03
N ASN A 48 -9.00 -2.45 -8.05
CA ASN A 48 -8.30 -3.73 -7.86
C ASN A 48 -6.86 -3.51 -7.35
N ALA A 49 -6.18 -2.43 -7.75
CA ALA A 49 -4.86 -2.06 -7.23
C ALA A 49 -4.93 -1.60 -5.76
N LEU A 50 -5.93 -0.79 -5.40
CA LEU A 50 -6.16 -0.43 -4.00
C LEU A 50 -6.50 -1.64 -3.12
N GLU A 51 -7.33 -2.58 -3.60
CA GLU A 51 -7.61 -3.83 -2.87
C GLU A 51 -6.34 -4.65 -2.62
N ARG A 52 -5.43 -4.74 -3.60
CA ARG A 52 -4.11 -5.38 -3.42
C ARG A 52 -3.29 -4.67 -2.35
N ALA A 53 -3.22 -3.34 -2.39
CA ALA A 53 -2.53 -2.56 -1.38
C ALA A 53 -3.14 -2.74 0.02
N PHE A 54 -4.47 -2.84 0.14
CA PHE A 54 -5.15 -3.12 1.41
C PHE A 54 -4.72 -4.45 2.02
N GLU A 55 -4.67 -5.51 1.22
CA GLU A 55 -4.24 -6.83 1.71
C GLU A 55 -2.82 -6.79 2.29
N LEU A 56 -1.88 -6.14 1.60
CA LEU A 56 -0.49 -6.03 2.04
C LEU A 56 -0.33 -5.10 3.26
N LEU A 57 -1.13 -4.03 3.32
CA LEU A 57 -1.16 -3.12 4.45
C LEU A 57 -1.71 -3.80 5.71
N ASP A 58 -2.83 -4.52 5.60
CA ASP A 58 -3.45 -5.23 6.71
C ASP A 58 -2.52 -6.34 7.23
N LEU A 59 -1.85 -7.08 6.33
CA LEU A 59 -0.76 -7.99 6.68
C LEU A 59 0.38 -7.31 7.45
N THR A 60 0.77 -6.09 7.05
CA THR A 60 1.84 -5.32 7.71
C THR A 60 1.43 -4.82 9.08
N VAL A 61 0.17 -4.43 9.25
CA VAL A 61 -0.43 -4.07 10.54
C VAL A 61 -0.43 -5.29 11.48
N GLU A 62 -0.84 -6.46 10.99
CA GLU A 62 -0.90 -7.70 11.81
C GLU A 62 0.49 -8.22 12.22
N THR A 63 1.52 -7.98 11.42
CA THR A 63 2.91 -8.45 11.68
C THR A 63 3.79 -7.47 12.43
N THR A 64 3.40 -6.18 12.50
CA THR A 64 4.21 -5.14 13.14
C THR A 64 3.95 -5.08 14.64
N SER A 65 5.02 -5.03 15.45
CA SER A 65 4.92 -4.81 16.91
C SER A 65 5.05 -3.33 17.33
N ARG A 66 5.40 -2.44 16.39
CA ARG A 66 5.64 -1.01 16.62
C ARG A 66 4.31 -0.24 16.63
N ARG A 67 3.83 0.13 17.82
CA ARG A 67 2.53 0.81 18.01
C ARG A 67 2.36 2.10 17.19
N ASN A 68 3.41 2.93 17.09
CA ASN A 68 3.34 4.16 16.32
C ASN A 68 3.18 3.87 14.82
N GLU A 69 3.86 2.86 14.30
CA GLU A 69 3.75 2.44 12.91
C GLU A 69 2.36 1.86 12.60
N ILE A 70 1.83 1.01 13.48
CA ILE A 70 0.44 0.53 13.36
C ILE A 70 -0.54 1.69 13.23
N ARG A 71 -0.39 2.74 14.06
CA ARG A 71 -1.27 3.91 14.01
C ARG A 71 -1.22 4.60 12.65
N GLU A 72 -0.02 4.84 12.12
CA GLU A 72 0.12 5.52 10.82
C GLU A 72 -0.36 4.64 9.66
N LEU A 73 -0.14 3.32 9.71
CA LEU A 73 -0.68 2.38 8.72
C LEU A 73 -2.21 2.35 8.73
N LEU A 74 -2.84 2.39 9.91
CA LEU A 74 -4.30 2.46 10.01
C LEU A 74 -4.86 3.79 9.49
N ARG A 75 -4.16 4.92 9.68
CA ARG A 75 -4.54 6.19 9.04
C ARG A 75 -4.42 6.13 7.52
N LEU A 76 -3.34 5.53 7.01
CA LEU A 76 -3.16 5.31 5.58
C LEU A 76 -4.29 4.45 5.01
N ARG A 77 -4.71 3.41 5.75
CA ARG A 77 -5.86 2.56 5.41
C ARG A 77 -7.16 3.36 5.27
N GLU A 78 -7.43 4.31 6.15
CA GLU A 78 -8.61 5.18 6.08
C GLU A 78 -8.59 6.06 4.81
N LEU A 79 -7.43 6.64 4.47
CA LEU A 79 -7.26 7.43 3.24
C LEU A 79 -7.43 6.59 1.97
N MET A 80 -6.93 5.35 1.98
CA MET A 80 -7.15 4.41 0.88
C MET A 80 -8.63 4.09 0.72
N ALA A 81 -9.38 4.00 1.82
CA ALA A 81 -10.81 3.70 1.78
C ALA A 81 -11.61 4.86 1.19
N GLN A 82 -11.23 6.10 1.51
CA GLN A 82 -11.81 7.29 0.88
C GLN A 82 -11.58 7.26 -0.64
N SER A 83 -10.34 7.00 -1.08
CA SER A 83 -10.00 6.91 -2.50
C SER A 83 -10.74 5.77 -3.23
N PHE A 84 -10.97 4.64 -2.55
CA PHE A 84 -11.68 3.50 -3.11
C PHE A 84 -13.18 3.78 -3.33
N LEU A 85 -13.79 4.47 -2.38
CA LEU A 85 -15.22 4.81 -2.40
C LEU A 85 -15.52 5.99 -3.33
N ASP A 86 -14.53 6.81 -3.65
CA ASP A 86 -14.71 7.96 -4.53
C ASP A 86 -15.28 7.56 -5.89
N GLU A 87 -16.18 8.42 -6.39
CA GLU A 87 -16.74 8.34 -7.72
C GLU A 87 -15.81 8.86 -8.79
N ASN A 88 -14.98 9.83 -8.43
CA ASN A 88 -13.98 10.42 -9.29
C ASN A 88 -12.61 9.91 -8.88
N ILE A 89 -11.85 9.37 -9.83
CA ILE A 89 -10.49 8.93 -9.55
C ILE A 89 -9.60 10.17 -9.47
N ASP A 90 -9.06 10.46 -8.29
CA ASP A 90 -8.12 11.56 -8.06
C ASP A 90 -6.72 11.03 -7.75
N ARG A 91 -5.73 11.63 -8.40
CA ARG A 91 -4.30 11.35 -8.24
C ARG A 91 -3.75 11.91 -6.93
N SER A 92 -4.17 13.09 -6.52
CA SER A 92 -3.58 13.82 -5.41
C SER A 92 -3.61 13.06 -4.06
N PRO A 93 -4.74 12.42 -3.66
CA PRO A 93 -4.76 11.59 -2.46
C PRO A 93 -3.81 10.40 -2.55
N VAL A 94 -3.71 9.76 -3.72
CA VAL A 94 -2.88 8.55 -3.91
C VAL A 94 -1.40 8.88 -3.88
N GLU A 95 -0.99 10.01 -4.46
CA GLU A 95 0.39 10.51 -4.35
C GLU A 95 0.75 10.88 -2.91
N SER A 96 -0.19 11.50 -2.18
CA SER A 96 0.00 11.83 -0.76
C SER A 96 0.18 10.57 0.09
N MET A 97 -0.62 9.54 -0.16
CA MET A 97 -0.51 8.22 0.48
C MET A 97 0.83 7.55 0.16
N MET A 98 1.25 7.59 -1.11
CA MET A 98 2.54 7.06 -1.56
C MET A 98 3.70 7.70 -0.81
N ASN A 99 3.75 9.03 -0.80
CA ASN A 99 4.81 9.80 -0.14
C ASN A 99 4.85 9.52 1.38
N ALA A 100 3.68 9.49 2.03
CA ALA A 100 3.57 9.18 3.44
C ALA A 100 4.11 7.77 3.75
N LEU A 101 3.72 6.77 2.96
CA LEU A 101 4.15 5.37 3.13
C LEU A 101 5.67 5.20 2.99
N ILE A 102 6.26 5.75 1.94
CA ILE A 102 7.71 5.62 1.68
C ILE A 102 8.51 6.35 2.78
N SER A 103 8.03 7.51 3.24
CA SER A 103 8.69 8.27 4.31
C SER A 103 8.79 7.50 5.65
N MET A 104 8.00 6.44 5.82
CA MET A 104 8.06 5.59 7.02
C MET A 104 9.35 4.77 7.12
N ASP A 105 10.11 4.58 6.02
CA ASP A 105 11.38 3.84 6.03
C ASP A 105 12.44 4.52 5.15
N LYS A 106 13.53 4.98 5.79
CA LYS A 106 14.64 5.64 5.10
C LYS A 106 15.26 4.77 4.00
N THR A 107 15.30 3.46 4.18
CA THR A 107 15.86 2.54 3.17
C THR A 107 14.92 2.42 1.98
N ALA A 108 13.61 2.38 2.21
CA ALA A 108 12.62 2.39 1.13
C ALA A 108 12.69 3.71 0.35
N PHE A 109 12.82 4.85 1.03
CA PHE A 109 12.99 6.16 0.42
C PHE A 109 14.22 6.20 -0.50
N HIS A 110 15.40 5.79 -0.02
CA HIS A 110 16.63 5.78 -0.83
C HIS A 110 16.63 4.78 -1.99
N GLN A 111 15.82 3.72 -1.94
CA GLN A 111 15.71 2.76 -3.04
C GLN A 111 14.89 3.29 -4.21
N LEU A 112 14.14 4.38 -4.05
CA LEU A 112 13.51 5.08 -5.16
C LEU A 112 14.49 5.99 -5.89
N ASP A 113 15.32 6.74 -5.15
CA ASP A 113 16.35 7.65 -5.69
C ASP A 113 17.41 6.95 -6.56
N GLN A 114 17.57 5.62 -6.44
CA GLN A 114 18.57 4.84 -7.20
C GLN A 114 18.02 4.23 -8.50
N ASN A 115 16.73 4.40 -8.79
CA ASN A 115 16.08 3.85 -9.98
C ASN A 115 15.68 4.91 -11.02
N ASP A 116 16.14 6.15 -10.86
CA ASP A 116 16.01 7.26 -11.83
C ASP A 116 17.29 7.46 -12.67
#